data_AF-D3AQV8-F1
#
_entry.id   AF-D3AQV8-F1
#
_cell.length_a   1.000
_cell.length_b   1.000
_cell.length_c   1.000
_cell.angle_alpha   90.00
_cell.angle_beta   90.00
_cell.angle_gamma   90.00
#
_symmetry.space_group_name_H-M   'P 1'
#
loop_
_entity.id
_entity.type
_entity.pdbx_description
1 polymer ?
#
loop_
_entity_poly.entity_id
_entity_poly.type
_entity_poly.pdbx_seq_one_letter_code
_entity_poly.pdbx_strand_id
1 'polypeptide(L)'
;MIAEFCMLGIEDMEEITGLNACKGSYINLTYTFSSGQAVKLLDDDKIYLGNQLSKKDSSRYYGIAADESVLIVSEYDADGSNAEIIVYKKRNIKR
;
A
#
# COMPACT_ATOMS: atom_id res chain seq x y z
N MET A 1 -2.78 10.87 9.09
CA MET A 1 -2.59 9.82 8.06
C MET A 1 -3.11 8.46 8.51
N ILE A 2 -2.77 7.96 9.71
CA ILE A 2 -3.33 6.69 10.24
C ILE A 2 -4.86 6.66 10.18
N ALA A 3 -5.53 7.70 10.69
CA ALA A 3 -6.99 7.79 10.66
C ALA A 3 -7.58 7.66 9.24
N GLU A 4 -6.87 8.14 8.21
CA GLU A 4 -7.34 8.02 6.82
C GLU A 4 -7.32 6.56 6.34
N PHE A 5 -6.31 5.78 6.72
CA PHE A 5 -6.29 4.35 6.45
C PHE A 5 -7.37 3.60 7.23
N CYS A 6 -7.58 3.93 8.52
CA CYS A 6 -8.65 3.33 9.32
C CYS A 6 -10.05 3.61 8.73
N MET A 7 -10.26 4.81 8.19
CA MET A 7 -11.53 5.19 7.55
C MET A 7 -11.84 4.43 6.24
N LEU A 8 -10.88 3.69 5.68
CA LEU A 8 -11.13 2.82 4.53
C LEU A 8 -11.96 1.58 4.90
N GLY A 9 -12.04 1.23 6.19
CA GLY A 9 -12.92 0.16 6.67
C GLY A 9 -12.51 -1.25 6.24
N ILE A 10 -11.20 -1.53 6.15
CA ILE A 10 -10.69 -2.87 5.82
C ILE A 10 -10.71 -3.72 7.10
N GLU A 11 -11.77 -4.50 7.28
CA GLU A 11 -12.12 -5.17 8.55
C GLU A 11 -11.13 -6.26 9.00
N ASP A 12 -10.49 -6.92 8.04
CA ASP A 12 -9.52 -8.00 8.23
C ASP A 12 -8.07 -7.54 8.24
N MET A 13 -7.81 -6.23 8.19
CA MET A 13 -6.48 -5.67 8.36
C MET A 13 -6.16 -5.51 9.86
N GLU A 14 -4.93 -5.86 10.24
CA GLU A 14 -4.39 -5.61 11.59
C GLU A 14 -4.46 -4.11 11.96
N GLU A 15 -4.54 -3.84 13.27
CA GLU A 15 -4.55 -2.48 13.80
C GLU A 15 -3.28 -1.70 13.39
N ILE A 16 -3.49 -0.47 12.92
CA ILE A 16 -2.41 0.43 12.54
C ILE A 16 -1.87 1.13 13.79
N THR A 17 -0.86 0.53 14.41
CA THR A 17 -0.22 1.07 15.62
C THR A 17 0.83 2.15 15.33
N GLY A 18 1.30 2.24 14.08
CA GLY A 18 2.32 3.21 13.67
C GLY A 18 2.59 3.18 12.17
N LEU A 19 3.38 4.16 11.72
CA LEU A 19 3.89 4.25 10.35
C LEU A 19 5.41 4.45 10.41
N ASN A 20 6.10 3.83 9.45
CA ASN A 20 7.54 3.92 9.26
C ASN A 20 7.86 4.78 8.04
N ALA A 21 9.00 5.47 8.07
CA ALA A 21 9.56 6.12 6.89
C ALA A 21 10.19 5.05 5.97
N CYS A 22 9.48 4.70 4.91
CA CYS A 22 9.85 3.67 3.96
C CYS A 22 10.35 4.31 2.67
N LYS A 23 11.57 3.98 2.24
CA LYS A 23 12.04 4.37 0.90
C LYS A 23 11.27 3.56 -0.15
N GLY A 24 10.78 4.26 -1.17
CA GLY A 24 9.95 3.71 -2.25
C GLY A 24 10.56 2.47 -2.87
N SER A 25 11.87 2.46 -3.12
CA SER A 25 12.58 1.31 -3.69
C SER A 25 12.40 -0.01 -2.93
N TYR A 26 12.02 0.00 -1.65
CA TYR A 26 11.76 -1.21 -0.87
C TYR A 26 10.29 -1.63 -0.85
N ILE A 27 9.36 -0.70 -1.09
CA ILE A 27 7.92 -0.93 -0.94
C ILE A 27 7.14 -0.76 -2.26
N ASN A 28 7.82 -0.40 -3.35
CA ASN A 28 7.22 -0.20 -4.66
C ASN A 28 7.05 -1.53 -5.38
N LEU A 29 5.98 -2.23 -4.99
CA LEU A 29 5.58 -3.52 -5.53
C LEU A 29 5.20 -3.42 -7.01
N THR A 30 5.35 -4.54 -7.70
CA THR A 30 4.89 -4.71 -9.07
C THR A 30 3.50 -5.32 -9.06
N TYR A 31 2.54 -4.63 -9.66
CA TYR A 31 1.15 -5.07 -9.77
C TYR A 31 0.89 -5.57 -11.19
N THR A 32 0.50 -6.84 -11.33
CA THR A 32 0.21 -7.45 -12.63
C THR A 32 -1.30 -7.51 -12.85
N PHE A 33 -1.78 -6.81 -13.87
CA PHE A 33 -3.19 -6.85 -14.27
C PHE A 33 -3.51 -8.13 -15.06
N SER A 34 -4.81 -8.45 -15.17
CA SER A 34 -5.30 -9.58 -15.96
C SER A 34 -4.94 -9.51 -17.45
N SER A 35 -4.62 -8.31 -17.97
CA SER A 35 -4.08 -8.11 -19.32
C SER A 35 -2.62 -8.56 -19.48
N GLY A 36 -1.93 -8.93 -18.40
CA GLY A 36 -0.50 -9.20 -18.36
C GLY A 36 0.37 -7.93 -18.22
N GLN A 37 -0.24 -6.74 -18.20
CA GLN A 37 0.49 -5.50 -17.96
C GLN A 37 0.94 -5.43 -16.50
N ALA A 38 2.22 -5.14 -16.29
CA ALA A 38 2.79 -4.91 -14.97
C ALA A 38 3.07 -3.42 -14.76
N VAL A 39 2.70 -2.88 -13.59
CA VAL A 39 2.93 -1.48 -13.23
C VAL A 39 3.51 -1.34 -11.84
N LYS A 40 4.25 -0.25 -11.62
CA LYS A 40 4.63 0.27 -10.31
C LYS A 40 3.96 1.62 -10.12
N LEU A 41 3.46 1.89 -8.91
CA LEU A 41 2.64 3.08 -8.62
C LEU A 41 3.31 4.09 -7.69
N LEU A 42 4.35 3.67 -6.99
CA LEU A 42 5.18 4.55 -6.18
C LEU A 42 6.44 4.95 -6.96
N ASP A 43 7.17 5.90 -6.40
CA ASP A 43 8.44 6.41 -6.90
C ASP A 43 9.56 5.84 -6.02
N ASP A 44 10.55 5.18 -6.64
CA ASP A 44 11.61 4.47 -5.91
C ASP A 44 12.51 5.41 -5.10
N ASP A 45 12.58 6.69 -5.48
CA ASP A 45 13.44 7.69 -4.85
C ASP A 45 12.75 8.48 -3.73
N LYS A 46 11.43 8.31 -3.56
CA LYS A 46 10.66 9.00 -2.51
C LYS A 46 10.68 8.25 -1.19
N ILE A 47 10.40 8.99 -0.11
CA ILE A 47 10.08 8.43 1.20
C ILE A 47 8.56 8.50 1.38
N TYR A 48 7.97 7.38 1.77
CA TYR A 48 6.56 7.25 2.13
C TYR A 48 6.45 6.94 3.62
N LEU A 49 5.36 7.37 4.25
CA LEU A 49 4.99 6.81 5.54
C LEU A 49 4.10 5.59 5.28
N GLY A 50 4.53 4.43 5.77
CA GLY A 50 3.87 3.18 5.49
C GLY A 50 4.09 2.11 6.55
N ASN A 51 3.41 0.98 6.42
CA ASN A 51 3.57 -0.17 7.28
C ASN A 51 3.10 -1.45 6.56
N GLN A 52 3.59 -2.61 7.02
CA GLN A 52 3.07 -3.91 6.66
C GLN A 52 2.23 -4.45 7.83
N LEU A 53 1.04 -4.96 7.51
CA LEU A 53 0.02 -5.36 8.47
C LEU A 53 -0.49 -6.75 8.09
N SER A 54 -0.66 -7.63 9.07
CA SER A 54 -1.22 -8.96 8.80
C SER A 54 -2.69 -8.87 8.36
N LYS A 55 -3.09 -9.74 7.43
CA LYS A 55 -4.49 -10.02 7.13
C LYS A 55 -4.99 -11.14 8.04
N LYS A 56 -6.14 -10.96 8.68
CA LYS A 56 -6.74 -11.96 9.58
C LYS A 56 -6.99 -13.26 8.82
N ASP A 57 -6.72 -14.38 9.48
CA ASP A 57 -6.93 -15.75 8.96
C ASP A 57 -6.30 -16.02 7.58
N SER A 58 -5.21 -15.32 7.26
CA SER A 58 -4.52 -15.40 5.98
C SER A 58 -3.00 -15.40 6.15
N SER A 59 -2.30 -15.96 5.17
CA SER A 59 -0.84 -15.83 5.04
C SER A 59 -0.41 -14.55 4.31
N ARG A 60 -1.39 -13.75 3.85
CA ARG A 60 -1.16 -12.51 3.11
C ARG A 60 -1.05 -11.31 4.05
N TYR A 61 -0.50 -10.23 3.50
CA TYR A 61 -0.27 -8.98 4.20
C TYR A 61 -0.87 -7.82 3.45
N TYR A 62 -1.27 -6.80 4.20
CA TYR A 62 -1.53 -5.48 3.68
C TYR A 62 -0.29 -4.61 3.77
N GLY A 63 0.07 -3.94 2.68
CA GLY A 63 1.01 -2.82 2.71
C GLY A 63 0.27 -1.52 2.51
N ILE A 64 0.43 -0.63 3.49
CA ILE A 64 -0.08 0.74 3.43
C ILE A 64 1.07 1.70 3.18
N ALA A 65 0.90 2.67 2.29
CA ALA A 65 1.88 3.73 2.06
C ALA A 65 1.21 5.01 1.59
N ALA A 66 1.68 6.16 2.08
CA ALA A 66 1.20 7.44 1.62
C ALA A 66 2.27 8.55 1.75
N ASP A 67 2.16 9.55 0.89
CA ASP A 67 2.86 10.82 0.94
C ASP A 67 1.86 11.97 0.66
N GLU A 68 2.33 13.18 0.36
CA GLU A 68 1.45 14.31 0.03
C GLU A 68 0.66 14.13 -1.28
N SER A 69 1.09 13.21 -2.16
CA SER A 69 0.57 13.05 -3.52
C SER A 69 -0.27 11.78 -3.71
N VAL A 70 -0.04 10.74 -2.91
CA VAL A 70 -0.74 9.44 -3.04
C VAL A 70 -1.04 8.80 -1.69
N LEU A 71 -2.09 7.98 -1.69
CA LEU A 71 -2.33 6.93 -0.70
C LEU A 71 -2.56 5.62 -1.44
N ILE A 72 -1.89 4.56 -1.01
CA ILE A 72 -2.05 3.21 -1.54
C ILE A 72 -2.25 2.21 -0.40
N VAL A 73 -3.13 1.24 -0.64
CA VAL A 73 -3.24 -0.01 0.12
C VAL A 73 -3.12 -1.16 -0.87
N SER A 74 -2.26 -2.11 -0.54
CA SER A 74 -1.96 -3.28 -1.36
C SER A 74 -2.12 -4.55 -0.53
N GLU A 75 -2.47 -5.66 -1.17
CA GLU A 75 -2.46 -7.00 -0.56
C GLU A 75 -1.47 -7.90 -1.31
N TYR A 76 -0.59 -8.61 -0.62
CA TYR A 76 0.48 -9.39 -1.23
C TYR A 76 0.93 -10.57 -0.34
N ASP A 77 1.68 -11.49 -0.91
CA ASP A 77 2.28 -12.63 -0.18
C ASP A 77 3.49 -12.17 0.65
N ALA A 78 3.97 -12.98 1.60
CA ALA A 78 5.01 -12.57 2.56
C ALA A 78 6.30 -11.96 1.94
N ASP A 79 6.59 -12.24 0.68
CA ASP A 79 7.75 -11.75 -0.07
C ASP A 79 7.45 -10.51 -0.96
N GLY A 80 6.23 -9.98 -0.91
CA GLY A 80 5.79 -8.86 -1.77
C GLY A 80 5.30 -9.28 -3.15
N SER A 81 5.24 -10.58 -3.45
CA SER A 81 4.72 -11.09 -4.72
C SER A 81 3.19 -11.15 -4.74
N ASN A 82 2.64 -11.43 -5.93
CA ASN A 82 1.19 -11.53 -6.17
C ASN A 82 0.42 -10.29 -5.68
N ALA A 83 1.04 -9.11 -5.80
CA ALA A 83 0.51 -7.88 -5.26
C ALA A 83 -0.76 -7.41 -6.00
N GLU A 84 -1.77 -7.07 -5.21
CA GLU A 84 -3.05 -6.53 -5.65
C GLU A 84 -3.25 -5.12 -5.08
N ILE A 85 -3.85 -4.24 -5.88
CA ILE A 85 -4.17 -2.87 -5.46
C ILE A 85 -5.57 -2.89 -4.83
N ILE A 86 -5.67 -2.69 -3.53
CA ILE A 86 -6.94 -2.61 -2.81
C ILE A 86 -7.49 -1.19 -2.88
N VAL A 87 -6.63 -0.20 -2.65
CA VAL A 87 -6.96 1.23 -2.76
C VAL A 87 -5.80 1.96 -3.41
N TYR A 88 -6.10 2.81 -4.40
CA TYR A 88 -5.17 3.82 -4.88
C TYR A 88 -5.88 5.15 -5.01
N LYS A 89 -5.38 6.17 -4.30
CA LYS A 89 -5.96 7.50 -4.24
C LYS A 89 -4.89 8.55 -4.51
N LYS A 90 -5.03 9.28 -5.62
CA LYS A 90 -4.24 10.49 -5.86
C LYS A 90 -4.75 11.63 -4.97
N ARG A 91 -3.83 12.44 -4.46
CA ARG A 91 -4.06 13.59 -3.58
C ARG A 91 -3.74 14.87 -4.35
N ASN A 92 -4.25 15.99 -3.85
CA ASN A 92 -3.89 17.33 -4.34
C ASN A 92 -3.97 17.50 -5.86
N ILE A 93 -4.97 16.87 -6.50
CA ILE A 93 -5.27 17.10 -7.92
C ILE A 93 -5.77 18.54 -8.04
N LYS A 94 -4.90 19.47 -8.43
CA LYS A 94 -5.34 20.78 -8.92
C LYS A 94 -6.14 20.51 -10.19
N ARG A 95 -7.45 20.77 -10.12
CA ARG A 95 -8.34 20.77 -11.28
C ARG A 95 -8.09 22.01 -12.12
#